data_AF-W7C700-F1
#
_entry.id   AF-W7C700-F1
#
_cell.length_a   1.000
_cell.length_b   1.000
_cell.length_c   1.000
_cell.angle_alpha   90.00
_cell.angle_beta   90.00
_cell.angle_gamma   90.00
#
_symmetry.space_group_name_H-M   'P 1'
#
loop_
_entity.id
_entity.type
_entity.pdbx_description
1 polymer ?
#
loop_
_entity_poly.entity_id
_entity_poly.type
_entity_poly.pdbx_seq_one_letter_code
_entity_poly.pdbx_strand_id
1 'polypeptide(L)'
;MKTYKTEMKMPDDTIKEYENLVPQKVISIWNEYGIGSTLDGYLKVIDPKEFNDILEESYVRYDSAIPLFTTAMGDIIVWEKNKYLNHLNFRRGIVKVIESGFEFFLEDVEDEDFLTEELDWIPYKEAQKKTRNSHS
;
A
#
# COMPACT_ATOMS: atom_id res chain seq x y z
N MET A 1 12.00 1.27 -6.88
CA MET A 1 11.64 0.02 -6.17
C MET A 1 12.81 -0.95 -6.12
N LYS A 2 13.67 -0.83 -5.11
CA LYS A 2 14.65 -1.90 -4.83
C LYS A 2 13.95 -3.08 -4.13
N THR A 3 14.22 -4.28 -4.63
CA THR A 3 13.74 -5.56 -4.07
C THR A 3 12.21 -5.69 -4.03
N TYR A 4 11.61 -5.92 -5.19
CA TYR A 4 10.21 -6.34 -5.29
C TYR A 4 10.14 -7.87 -5.37
N LYS A 5 9.25 -8.47 -4.59
CA LYS A 5 8.93 -9.89 -4.63
C LYS A 5 7.51 -10.07 -5.15
N THR A 6 7.40 -10.45 -6.41
CA THR A 6 6.12 -10.83 -7.02
C THR A 6 5.60 -12.13 -6.41
N GLU A 7 4.33 -12.14 -6.03
CA GLU A 7 3.60 -13.31 -5.56
C GLU A 7 2.73 -13.89 -6.68
N MET A 8 2.03 -13.02 -7.41
CA MET A 8 1.18 -13.39 -8.53
C MET A 8 0.99 -12.22 -9.49
N LYS A 9 0.51 -12.51 -10.69
CA LYS A 9 0.11 -11.44 -11.63
C LYS A 9 -1.19 -10.77 -11.15
N MET A 10 -1.32 -9.48 -11.41
CA MET A 10 -2.61 -8.81 -11.26
C MET A 10 -3.60 -9.39 -12.29
N PRO A 11 -4.85 -9.71 -11.90
CA PRO A 11 -5.86 -10.15 -12.85
C PRO A 11 -6.14 -9.10 -13.94
N ASP A 12 -6.28 -9.53 -15.19
CA ASP A 12 -6.51 -8.63 -16.33
C ASP A 12 -7.83 -7.85 -16.21
N ASP A 13 -8.85 -8.44 -15.58
CA ASP A 13 -10.13 -7.80 -15.31
C ASP A 13 -9.99 -6.68 -14.27
N THR A 14 -9.16 -6.88 -13.23
CA THR A 14 -8.80 -5.82 -12.29
C THR A 14 -8.09 -4.67 -13.00
N ILE A 15 -7.09 -4.95 -13.85
CA ILE A 15 -6.40 -3.90 -14.60
C ILE A 15 -7.39 -3.09 -15.45
N LYS A 16 -8.25 -3.76 -16.23
CA LYS A 16 -9.25 -3.10 -17.09
C LYS A 16 -10.26 -2.26 -16.33
N GLU A 17 -10.70 -2.73 -15.17
CA GLU A 17 -11.70 -2.03 -14.37
C GLU A 17 -11.16 -0.71 -13.80
N TYR A 18 -9.90 -0.72 -13.38
CA TYR A 18 -9.29 0.42 -12.69
C TYR A 18 -8.37 1.28 -13.57
N GLU A 19 -8.10 0.93 -14.83
CA GLU A 19 -7.13 1.62 -15.71
C GLU A 19 -7.33 3.14 -15.86
N ASN A 20 -8.58 3.60 -15.71
CA ASN A 20 -8.96 5.02 -15.78
C ASN A 20 -9.33 5.63 -14.42
N LEU A 21 -9.24 4.84 -13.34
CA LEU A 21 -9.62 5.24 -11.98
C LEU A 21 -8.41 5.48 -11.07
N VAL A 22 -7.27 4.90 -11.43
CA VAL A 22 -6.00 5.06 -10.70
C VAL A 22 -4.94 5.72 -11.59
N PRO A 23 -3.87 6.27 -11.01
CA PRO A 23 -2.76 6.82 -11.79
C PRO A 23 -2.14 5.78 -12.72
N GLN A 24 -1.73 6.20 -13.92
CA GLN A 24 -1.10 5.30 -14.91
C GLN A 24 0.12 4.56 -14.35
N LYS A 25 0.86 5.18 -13.43
CA LYS A 25 2.01 4.56 -12.75
C LYS A 25 1.60 3.35 -11.89
N VAL A 26 0.40 3.36 -11.30
CA VAL A 26 -0.17 2.18 -10.59
C VAL A 26 -0.43 1.05 -11.58
N ILE A 27 -1.02 1.36 -12.74
CA ILE A 27 -1.26 0.38 -13.82
C ILE A 27 0.06 -0.21 -14.33
N SER A 28 1.10 0.62 -14.47
CA SER A 28 2.44 0.13 -14.81
C SER A 28 2.99 -0.85 -13.78
N ILE A 29 2.82 -0.56 -12.48
CA ILE A 29 3.24 -1.48 -11.40
C ILE A 29 2.50 -2.81 -11.52
N TRP A 30 1.18 -2.79 -11.72
CA TRP A 30 0.40 -4.01 -11.84
C TRP A 30 0.80 -4.86 -13.05
N ASN A 31 1.09 -4.24 -14.19
CA ASN A 31 1.53 -4.94 -15.40
C ASN A 31 2.96 -5.49 -15.28
N GLU A 32 3.89 -4.73 -14.69
CA GLU A 32 5.30 -5.11 -14.60
C GLU A 32 5.57 -6.08 -13.44
N TYR A 33 4.97 -5.83 -12.28
CA TYR A 33 5.30 -6.50 -11.02
C TYR A 33 4.17 -7.35 -10.47
N GLY A 34 2.91 -7.08 -10.83
CA GLY A 34 1.74 -7.77 -10.30
C GLY A 34 1.53 -7.53 -8.79
N ILE A 35 0.89 -8.48 -8.13
CA ILE A 35 0.66 -8.51 -6.68
C ILE A 35 1.93 -9.04 -6.02
N GLY A 36 2.36 -8.41 -4.94
CA GLY A 36 3.62 -8.73 -4.29
C GLY A 36 4.03 -7.67 -3.29
N SER A 37 5.27 -7.75 -2.80
CA SER A 37 5.74 -6.87 -1.73
C SER A 37 7.14 -6.32 -1.97
N THR A 38 7.41 -5.19 -1.33
CA THR A 38 8.72 -4.55 -1.26
C THR A 38 9.04 -4.14 0.18
N LEU A 39 10.16 -3.46 0.41
CA LEU A 39 10.62 -3.04 1.75
C LEU A 39 10.67 -4.23 2.73
N ASP A 40 11.28 -5.32 2.28
CA ASP A 40 11.36 -6.60 3.00
C ASP A 40 10.00 -7.12 3.48
N GLY A 41 8.94 -6.92 2.68
CA GLY A 41 7.59 -7.36 3.00
C GLY A 41 6.73 -6.31 3.71
N TYR A 42 7.27 -5.13 4.02
CA TYR A 42 6.51 -4.08 4.71
C TYR A 42 5.37 -3.52 3.86
N LEU A 43 5.62 -3.18 2.59
CA LEU A 43 4.61 -2.60 1.70
C LEU A 43 4.21 -3.63 0.64
N LYS A 44 2.91 -3.91 0.54
CA LYS A 44 2.36 -4.90 -0.39
C LYS A 44 1.43 -4.23 -1.40
N VAL A 45 1.64 -4.50 -2.69
CA VAL A 45 0.68 -4.21 -3.75
C VAL A 45 -0.40 -5.28 -3.71
N ILE A 46 -1.67 -4.87 -3.71
CA ILE A 46 -2.83 -5.75 -3.57
C ILE A 46 -3.77 -5.64 -4.77
N ASP A 47 -4.61 -6.66 -4.98
CA ASP A 47 -5.79 -6.51 -5.83
C ASP A 47 -6.84 -5.70 -5.06
N PRO A 48 -7.30 -4.54 -5.57
CA PRO A 48 -8.32 -3.75 -4.89
C PRO A 48 -9.60 -4.55 -4.57
N LYS A 49 -9.97 -5.50 -5.43
CA LYS A 49 -11.21 -6.28 -5.30
C LYS A 49 -11.23 -7.15 -4.05
N GLU A 50 -10.07 -7.67 -3.64
CA GLU A 50 -9.94 -8.52 -2.46
C GLU A 50 -10.16 -7.75 -1.14
N PHE A 51 -10.13 -6.42 -1.20
CA PHE A 51 -10.20 -5.55 -0.02
C PHE A 51 -11.49 -4.74 0.06
N ASN A 52 -12.40 -4.87 -0.90
CA ASN A 52 -13.66 -4.12 -0.92
C ASN A 52 -14.52 -4.39 0.31
N ASP A 53 -14.72 -5.66 0.69
CA ASP A 53 -15.54 -6.04 1.86
C ASP A 53 -14.97 -5.44 3.16
N ILE A 54 -13.65 -5.55 3.35
CA ILE A 54 -12.96 -4.98 4.51
C ILE A 54 -13.12 -3.46 4.54
N LEU A 55 -12.99 -2.81 3.39
CA LEU A 55 -13.09 -1.36 3.29
C LEU A 55 -14.52 -0.87 3.57
N GLU A 56 -15.53 -1.56 3.04
CA GLU A 56 -16.95 -1.26 3.28
C GLU A 56 -17.31 -1.36 4.76
N GLU A 57 -16.81 -2.38 5.47
CA GLU A 57 -17.08 -2.54 6.90
C GLU A 57 -16.32 -1.54 7.78
N SER A 58 -15.12 -1.12 7.36
CA SER A 58 -14.17 -0.44 8.23
C SER A 58 -13.98 1.05 7.94
N TYR A 59 -14.50 1.55 6.80
CA TYR A 59 -14.19 2.90 6.36
C TYR A 59 -15.38 3.66 5.76
N VAL A 60 -15.73 4.79 6.37
CA VAL A 60 -16.92 5.59 6.00
C VAL A 60 -16.90 6.10 4.55
N ARG A 61 -15.71 6.27 3.95
CA ARG A 61 -15.54 6.79 2.58
C ARG A 61 -15.17 5.68 1.57
N TYR A 62 -15.51 4.43 1.89
CA TYR A 62 -15.16 3.26 1.07
C TYR A 62 -15.59 3.39 -0.39
N ASP A 63 -16.76 3.99 -0.63
CA ASP A 63 -17.35 4.20 -1.95
C ASP A 63 -16.48 5.02 -2.93
N SER A 64 -15.55 5.81 -2.40
CA SER A 64 -14.66 6.70 -3.14
C SER A 64 -13.18 6.36 -2.98
N ALA A 65 -12.88 5.23 -2.33
CA ALA A 65 -11.54 4.80 -1.97
C ALA A 65 -11.16 3.50 -2.68
N ILE A 66 -10.05 3.53 -3.42
CA ILE A 66 -9.52 2.35 -4.11
C ILE A 66 -8.30 1.86 -3.33
N PRO A 67 -8.36 0.69 -2.68
CA PRO A 67 -7.23 0.16 -1.92
C PRO A 67 -6.13 -0.30 -2.87
N LEU A 68 -4.93 0.28 -2.72
CA LEU A 68 -3.79 0.01 -3.60
C LEU A 68 -2.69 -0.77 -2.92
N PHE A 69 -2.49 -0.51 -1.63
CA PHE A 69 -1.45 -1.16 -0.84
C PHE A 69 -1.94 -1.55 0.54
N THR A 70 -1.28 -2.54 1.11
CA THR A 70 -1.31 -2.81 2.55
C THR A 70 0.07 -2.72 3.16
N THR A 71 0.11 -2.49 4.47
CA THR A 71 1.35 -2.63 5.25
C THR A 71 1.37 -3.98 5.96
N ALA A 72 2.56 -4.49 6.28
CA ALA A 72 2.75 -5.67 7.13
C ALA A 72 2.18 -5.49 8.56
N MET A 73 1.76 -4.26 8.89
CA MET A 73 1.16 -3.92 10.17
C MET A 73 -0.38 -3.87 10.12
N GLY A 74 -0.97 -4.23 8.97
CA GLY A 74 -2.43 -4.35 8.79
C GLY A 74 -3.11 -3.05 8.39
N ASP A 75 -2.36 -2.03 7.98
CA ASP A 75 -2.92 -0.78 7.47
C ASP A 75 -3.22 -0.89 5.97
N ILE A 76 -4.14 -0.04 5.47
CA ILE A 76 -4.48 0.05 4.04
C ILE A 76 -4.13 1.45 3.54
N ILE A 77 -3.52 1.54 2.36
CA ILE A 77 -3.33 2.81 1.64
C ILE A 77 -4.30 2.84 0.47
N VAL A 78 -5.18 3.85 0.47
CA VAL A 78 -6.25 4.01 -0.52
C VAL A 78 -6.01 5.25 -1.39
N TRP A 79 -6.37 5.14 -2.67
CA TRP A 79 -6.45 6.26 -3.59
C TRP A 79 -7.85 6.87 -3.57
N GLU A 80 -7.94 8.17 -3.33
CA GLU A 80 -9.21 8.89 -3.25
C GLU A 80 -9.23 10.15 -4.12
N LYS A 81 -10.44 10.49 -4.59
CA LYS A 81 -10.74 11.75 -5.30
C LYS A 81 -9.83 12.00 -6.51
N ASN A 82 -9.31 10.92 -7.09
CA ASN A 82 -8.32 10.95 -8.16
C ASN A 82 -7.12 11.89 -7.87
N LYS A 83 -6.71 11.98 -6.60
CA LYS A 83 -5.66 12.91 -6.19
C LYS A 83 -4.85 12.49 -4.96
N TYR A 84 -5.46 11.86 -3.97
CA TYR A 84 -4.82 11.71 -2.67
C TYR A 84 -4.58 10.24 -2.33
N LEU A 85 -3.39 9.95 -1.78
CA LEU A 85 -3.17 8.72 -1.04
C LEU A 85 -3.53 8.97 0.43
N ASN A 86 -4.48 8.20 0.94
CA ASN A 86 -4.82 8.19 2.36
C ASN A 86 -4.31 6.90 3.00
N HIS A 87 -3.65 7.01 4.14
CA HIS A 87 -3.29 5.91 5.02
C HIS A 87 -4.40 5.68 6.04
N LEU A 88 -5.07 4.53 5.93
CA LEU A 88 -6.02 4.03 6.92
C LEU A 88 -5.24 3.26 7.98
N ASN A 89 -4.80 3.97 9.02
CA ASN A 89 -4.01 3.41 10.11
C ASN A 89 -4.95 2.81 11.17
N PHE A 90 -5.34 1.55 10.96
CA PHE A 90 -6.27 0.85 11.86
C PHE A 90 -5.73 0.70 13.27
N ARG A 91 -4.41 0.56 13.40
CA ARG A 91 -3.72 0.38 14.70
C ARG A 91 -3.88 1.61 15.59
N ARG A 92 -3.94 2.79 14.98
CA ARG A 92 -4.08 4.08 15.65
C ARG A 92 -5.52 4.62 15.60
N GLY A 93 -6.39 4.01 14.80
CA GLY A 93 -7.76 4.47 14.59
C GLY A 93 -7.84 5.83 13.88
N ILE A 94 -6.88 6.14 13.01
CA ILE A 94 -6.80 7.43 12.31
C ILE A 94 -6.69 7.24 10.79
N VAL A 95 -7.08 8.28 10.07
CA VAL A 95 -6.91 8.38 8.62
C VAL A 95 -6.09 9.62 8.33
N LYS A 96 -5.00 9.48 7.57
CA LYS A 96 -4.07 10.57 7.23
C LYS A 96 -3.89 10.63 5.72
N VAL A 97 -3.92 11.83 5.15
CA VAL A 97 -3.43 12.04 3.77
C VAL A 97 -1.92 12.01 3.83
N ILE A 98 -1.29 11.09 3.12
CA ILE A 98 0.17 10.92 3.10
C ILE A 98 0.80 11.50 1.85
N GLU A 99 0.04 11.64 0.75
CA GLU A 99 0.56 12.20 -0.50
C GLU A 99 -0.53 12.87 -1.34
N SER A 100 -0.15 13.92 -2.10
CA SER A 100 -1.01 14.59 -3.08
C SER A 100 -0.55 14.25 -4.49
N GLY A 101 -0.94 13.07 -4.94
CA GLY A 101 -0.61 12.50 -6.22
C GLY A 101 -0.03 11.12 -6.01
N PHE A 102 0.52 10.55 -7.08
CA PHE A 102 1.25 9.29 -7.01
C PHE A 102 2.67 9.40 -7.60
N GLU A 103 3.00 10.55 -8.21
CA GLU A 103 4.23 10.68 -8.97
C GLU A 103 5.47 10.41 -8.13
N PHE A 104 5.52 11.02 -6.93
CA PHE A 104 6.64 10.92 -6.01
C PHE A 104 6.52 9.80 -4.98
N PHE A 105 5.32 9.23 -4.79
CA PHE A 105 5.07 8.24 -3.74
C PHE A 105 6.07 7.07 -3.73
N LEU A 106 6.46 6.57 -4.92
CA LEU A 106 7.43 5.47 -4.99
C LEU A 106 8.85 5.86 -4.56
N GLU A 107 9.21 7.14 -4.71
CA GLU A 107 10.47 7.71 -4.23
C GLU A 107 10.38 7.99 -2.73
N ASP A 108 9.24 8.51 -2.27
CA ASP A 108 9.00 8.81 -0.86
C ASP A 108 9.04 7.55 0.01
N VAL A 109 8.51 6.41 -0.47
CA VAL A 109 8.63 5.12 0.24
C VAL A 109 10.04 4.53 0.23
N GLU A 110 11.01 5.14 -0.46
CA GLU A 110 12.43 4.82 -0.32
C GLU A 110 13.12 5.69 0.74
N ASP A 111 12.45 6.74 1.25
CA ASP A 111 12.94 7.62 2.32
C ASP A 111 12.53 7.10 3.72
N GLU A 112 13.51 6.94 4.60
CA GLU A 112 13.30 6.44 5.96
C GLU A 112 12.49 7.41 6.84
N ASP A 113 12.59 8.71 6.61
CA ASP A 113 11.84 9.73 7.34
C ASP A 113 10.36 9.66 6.95
N PHE A 114 10.05 9.54 5.66
CA PHE A 114 8.67 9.36 5.19
C PHE A 114 8.04 8.08 5.78
N LEU A 115 8.73 6.95 5.71
CA LEU A 115 8.23 5.69 6.26
C LEU A 115 7.99 5.77 7.78
N THR A 116 8.78 6.60 8.47
CA THR A 116 8.65 6.83 9.91
C THR A 116 7.49 7.76 10.24
N GLU A 117 7.39 8.91 9.58
CA GLU A 117 6.44 9.98 9.90
C GLU A 117 5.05 9.75 9.31
N GLU A 118 4.98 9.15 8.12
CA GLU A 118 3.73 8.94 7.39
C GLU A 118 3.15 7.54 7.62
N LEU A 119 3.99 6.50 7.67
CA LEU A 119 3.52 5.11 7.76
C LEU A 119 3.71 4.45 9.14
N ASP A 120 4.36 5.13 10.09
CA ASP A 120 4.63 4.63 11.45
C ASP A 120 5.25 3.21 11.39
N TRP A 121 6.30 3.02 10.57
CA TRP A 121 6.92 1.71 10.29
C TRP A 121 7.93 1.22 11.35
N ILE A 122 8.31 2.06 12.32
CA ILE A 122 9.32 1.72 13.33
C ILE A 122 9.04 0.37 14.03
N PRO A 123 7.80 0.08 14.48
CA PRO A 123 7.54 -1.17 15.18
C PRO A 123 7.80 -2.42 14.31
N TYR A 124 7.61 -2.32 12.99
CA TYR A 124 7.95 -3.38 12.05
C TYR A 124 9.46 -3.65 12.03
N LYS A 125 10.29 -2.60 11.96
CA LYS A 125 11.75 -2.72 11.97
C LYS A 125 12.26 -3.32 13.27
N GLU A 126 11.67 -2.94 14.39
CA GLU A 126 12.01 -3.53 15.70
C GLU A 126 11.66 -5.02 15.76
N ALA A 127 10.49 -5.41 15.23
CA ALA A 127 10.06 -6.80 15.18
C ALA A 127 11.01 -7.65 14.32
N GLN A 128 11.40 -7.17 13.12
CA GLN A 128 12.38 -7.87 12.28
C GLN A 128 13.73 -8.07 12.97
N LYS A 129 14.22 -7.07 13.70
CA LYS A 129 15.50 -7.19 14.44
C LYS A 129 15.43 -8.26 15.53
N LYS A 130 14.32 -8.32 16.28
CA LYS A 130 14.12 -9.32 17.34
C LYS A 130 14.06 -10.73 16.78
N THR A 131 13.31 -10.96 15.70
CA THR A 131 13.17 -12.31 15.11
C THR A 131 14.45 -12.80 14.44
N ARG A 132 15.25 -11.90 13.85
CA ARG A 132 16.58 -12.24 13.33
C ARG A 132 17.56 -12.62 14.44
N ASN A 133 17.57 -11.89 15.55
CA ASN A 133 18.47 -12.15 16.69
C ASN A 133 18.06 -13.36 17.54
N SER A 134 16.81 -13.84 17.44
CA SER A 134 16.36 -15.04 18.17
C SER A 134 16.64 -16.36 17.43
N HIS A 135 17.14 -16.29 16.19
CA HIS A 135 17.47 -17.44 15.35
C HIS A 135 18.97 -17.49 14.96
N SER A 136 19.80 -16.70 15.65
CA SER A 136 21.27 -16.68 15.56
C SER A 136 21.88 -17.16 16.87
#